data_AF-A0A1H1GV63-F1
#
_entry.id   AF-A0A1H1GV63-F1
#
_cell.length_a   1.000
_cell.length_b   1.000
_cell.length_c   1.000
_cell.angle_alpha   90.00
_cell.angle_beta   90.00
_cell.angle_gamma   90.00
#
_symmetry.space_group_name_H-M   'P 1'
#
loop_
_entity.id
_entity.type
_entity.pdbx_description
1 polymer ?
#
loop_
_entity_poly.entity_id
_entity_poly.type
_entity_poly.pdbx_seq_one_letter_code
_entity_poly.pdbx_strand_id
1 'polypeptide(L)'
;MAKPNIEKALRDVLTGPERKRAAEVIGWDASEVSRFLSGQRGVLIGEIEKAIDVAEYALVSRPYLDAIATLCKVGAACECARQGVGECGLR
;
A
#
# COMPACT_ATOMS: atom_id res chain seq x y z
N MET A 1 8.69 14.75 -1.93
CA MET A 1 8.54 13.34 -1.47
C MET A 1 8.48 12.47 -2.71
N ALA A 2 9.31 11.41 -2.79
CA ALA A 2 9.24 10.48 -3.91
C ALA A 2 7.89 9.72 -3.85
N LYS A 3 7.24 9.55 -5.00
CA LYS A 3 5.98 8.80 -5.10
C LYS A 3 6.24 7.35 -4.66
N PRO A 4 5.42 6.75 -3.77
CA PRO A 4 5.50 5.34 -3.46
C PRO A 4 5.45 4.50 -4.75
N ASN A 5 6.35 3.53 -4.88
CA ASN A 5 6.46 2.66 -6.06
C ASN A 5 6.32 1.21 -5.63
N ILE A 6 5.34 0.50 -6.22
CA ILE A 6 5.07 -0.92 -5.96
C ILE A 6 6.32 -1.77 -6.23
N GLU A 7 7.08 -1.47 -7.29
CA GLU A 7 8.32 -2.17 -7.60
C GLU A 7 9.31 -2.10 -6.43
N LYS A 8 9.47 -0.91 -5.84
CA LYS A 8 10.39 -0.73 -4.71
C LYS A 8 9.91 -1.50 -3.49
N ALA A 9 8.61 -1.43 -3.17
CA ALA A 9 8.05 -2.17 -2.04
C ALA A 9 8.26 -3.68 -2.19
N LEU A 10 8.03 -4.23 -3.38
CA LEU A 10 8.29 -5.64 -3.68
C LEU A 10 9.78 -5.99 -3.54
N ARG A 11 10.69 -5.13 -4.04
CA ARG A 11 12.13 -5.33 -3.87
C ARG A 11 12.54 -5.33 -2.39
N ASP A 12 12.00 -4.41 -1.60
CA ASP A 12 12.30 -4.29 -0.17
C ASP A 12 11.85 -5.57 0.57
N VAL A 13 10.64 -6.07 0.29
CA VAL A 13 10.13 -7.32 0.88
C VAL A 13 10.94 -8.55 0.43
N LEU A 14 11.30 -8.63 -0.86
CA LEU A 14 12.04 -9.76 -1.43
C LEU A 14 13.55 -9.74 -1.15
N THR A 15 14.07 -8.66 -0.57
CA THR A 15 15.47 -8.58 -0.09
C THR A 15 15.57 -8.60 1.45
N GLY A 16 14.45 -8.39 2.14
CA GLY A 16 14.36 -8.34 3.59
C GLY A 16 14.19 -9.70 4.27
N PRO A 17 13.92 -9.69 5.60
CA PRO A 17 13.77 -10.90 6.42
C PRO A 17 12.57 -11.75 5.99
N GLU A 18 11.51 -11.13 5.48
CA GLU A 18 10.27 -11.79 5.05
C GLU A 18 10.36 -12.44 3.66
N ARG A 19 11.52 -12.36 2.99
CA ARG A 19 11.72 -12.85 1.62
C ARG A 19 11.14 -14.25 1.37
N LYS A 20 11.38 -15.19 2.28
CA LYS A 20 10.94 -16.58 2.11
C LYS A 20 9.41 -16.68 2.08
N ARG A 21 8.75 -16.05 3.06
CA ARG A 21 7.28 -15.99 3.15
C ARG A 21 6.70 -15.28 1.93
N ALA A 22 7.27 -14.14 1.54
CA ALA A 22 6.79 -13.39 0.39
C ALA A 22 6.89 -14.19 -0.91
N ALA A 23 8.02 -14.86 -1.14
CA ALA A 23 8.21 -15.73 -2.29
C ALA A 23 7.19 -16.88 -2.30
N GLU A 24 6.96 -17.52 -1.15
CA GLU A 24 5.96 -18.61 -1.01
C GLU A 24 4.54 -18.14 -1.31
N VAL A 25 4.12 -16.99 -0.78
CA VAL A 25 2.78 -16.43 -1.01
C VAL A 25 2.56 -16.09 -2.49
N ILE A 26 3.55 -15.45 -3.13
CA ILE A 26 3.48 -15.16 -4.57
C ILE A 26 3.48 -16.47 -5.38
N GLY A 27 4.18 -17.49 -4.88
CA GLY A 27 4.40 -18.77 -5.56
C GLY A 27 5.68 -18.78 -6.40
N TRP A 28 6.70 -18.01 -5.98
CA TRP A 28 7.99 -17.90 -6.65
C TRP A 28 9.06 -18.77 -6.01
N ASP A 29 9.86 -19.42 -6.85
CA ASP A 29 11.10 -20.05 -6.43
C ASP A 29 12.26 -19.04 -6.31
N ALA A 30 13.40 -19.50 -5.77
CA ALA A 30 14.57 -18.63 -5.57
C ALA A 30 15.12 -18.04 -6.88
N SER A 31 14.99 -18.76 -8.01
CA SER A 31 15.40 -18.29 -9.34
C SER A 31 14.48 -17.20 -9.85
N GLU A 32 13.17 -17.31 -9.60
CA GLU A 32 12.16 -16.34 -10.00
C GLU A 32 12.31 -15.04 -9.22
N VAL A 33 12.54 -15.14 -7.91
CA VAL A 33 12.89 -13.99 -7.07
C VAL A 33 14.15 -13.29 -7.61
N SER A 34 15.21 -14.05 -7.91
CA SER A 34 16.44 -13.46 -8.44
C SER A 34 16.24 -12.77 -9.79
N ARG A 35 15.44 -13.36 -10.69
CA ARG A 35 15.11 -12.79 -12.00
C ARG A 35 14.25 -11.53 -11.88
N PHE A 36 13.33 -11.48 -10.92
CA PHE A 36 12.56 -10.28 -10.64
C PHE A 36 13.46 -9.15 -10.14
N LEU A 37 14.33 -9.44 -9.16
CA LEU A 37 15.28 -8.46 -8.62
C LEU A 37 16.28 -7.95 -9.65
N SER A 38 16.64 -8.75 -10.65
CA SER A 38 17.49 -8.32 -11.78
C SER A 38 16.71 -7.62 -12.91
N GLY A 39 15.38 -7.50 -12.81
CA GLY A 39 14.53 -6.90 -13.84
C GLY A 39 14.30 -7.79 -15.07
N GLN A 40 14.67 -9.06 -15.00
CA GLN A 40 14.52 -10.05 -16.08
C GLN A 40 13.14 -10.74 -16.07
N ARG A 41 12.33 -10.50 -15.04
CA ARG A 41 10.96 -11.00 -14.88
C ARG A 41 10.04 -9.88 -14.43
N GLY A 42 8.81 -9.88 -14.96
CA GLY A 42 7.70 -9.07 -14.46
C GLY A 42 6.70 -9.91 -13.63
N VAL A 43 5.66 -9.24 -13.11
CA VAL A 43 4.55 -9.90 -12.40
C VAL A 43 3.48 -10.32 -13.42
N LEU A 44 3.06 -11.57 -13.36
CA LEU A 44 1.98 -12.10 -14.21
C LEU A 44 0.62 -11.65 -13.67
N ILE A 45 -0.40 -11.61 -14.54
CA ILE A 45 -1.76 -11.16 -14.16
C ILE A 45 -2.30 -11.93 -12.94
N GLY A 46 -2.10 -13.24 -12.89
CA GLY A 46 -2.54 -14.08 -11.75
C GLY A 46 -1.71 -13.91 -10.47
N GLU A 47 -0.59 -13.20 -10.52
CA GLU A 47 0.28 -12.91 -9.39
C GLU A 47 0.04 -11.51 -8.79
N ILE A 48 -0.69 -10.64 -9.50
CA ILE A 48 -0.85 -9.22 -9.12
C ILE A 48 -1.42 -9.06 -7.71
N GLU A 49 -2.52 -9.74 -7.40
CA GLU A 49 -3.16 -9.65 -6.08
C GLU A 49 -2.22 -10.12 -4.97
N LYS A 50 -1.52 -11.24 -5.18
CA LYS A 50 -0.55 -11.77 -4.22
C LYS A 50 0.64 -10.84 -4.03
N ALA A 51 1.12 -10.22 -5.11
CA ALA A 51 2.21 -9.26 -5.07
C ALA A 51 1.82 -7.99 -4.28
N ILE A 52 0.59 -7.50 -4.44
CA ILE A 52 0.07 -6.37 -3.68
C ILE A 52 -0.05 -6.71 -2.19
N ASP A 53 -0.55 -7.91 -1.88
CA ASP A 53 -0.74 -8.38 -0.50
C ASP A 53 0.58 -8.53 0.26
N VAL A 54 1.60 -9.16 -0.34
CA VAL A 54 2.93 -9.28 0.32
C VAL A 54 3.64 -7.94 0.47
N ALA A 55 3.29 -6.94 -0.33
CA ALA A 55 3.79 -5.58 -0.20
C ALA A 55 3.00 -4.76 0.84
N GLU A 56 2.01 -5.36 1.50
CA GLU A 56 1.16 -4.75 2.53
C GLU A 56 0.38 -3.52 2.03
N TYR A 57 -0.01 -3.51 0.75
CA TYR A 57 -0.85 -2.46 0.17
C TYR A 57 -2.31 -2.90 0.07
N ALA A 58 -3.22 -1.93 0.20
CA ALA A 58 -4.63 -2.10 -0.09
C ALA A 58 -5.00 -1.36 -1.39
N LEU A 59 -5.67 -2.05 -2.31
CA LEU A 59 -6.21 -1.43 -3.51
C LEU A 59 -7.49 -0.67 -3.17
N VAL A 60 -7.44 0.66 -3.24
CA VAL A 60 -8.59 1.53 -3.05
C VAL A 60 -8.78 2.44 -4.26
N SER A 61 -10.03 2.77 -4.56
CA SER A 61 -10.35 3.71 -5.64
C SER A 61 -9.99 5.14 -5.21
N ARG A 62 -9.75 6.03 -6.19
CA ARG A 62 -9.52 7.46 -5.90
C ARG A 62 -10.71 8.09 -5.14
N PRO A 63 -11.98 7.86 -5.52
CA PRO A 63 -13.12 8.39 -4.77
C PRO A 63 -13.15 7.96 -3.31
N TYR A 64 -12.68 6.75 -2.98
CA TYR A 64 -12.56 6.32 -1.58
C TYR A 64 -11.60 7.22 -0.81
N LEU A 65 -10.41 7.48 -1.35
CA LEU A 65 -9.43 8.36 -0.71
C LEU A 65 -9.90 9.83 -0.67
N ASP A 66 -10.61 10.30 -1.70
CA ASP A 66 -11.20 11.65 -1.73
C ASP A 66 -12.28 11.83 -0.65
N ALA A 67 -13.08 10.79 -0.40
CA ALA A 67 -14.06 10.78 0.68
C ALA A 67 -13.37 10.89 2.06
N ILE A 68 -12.31 10.11 2.30
CA ILE A 68 -11.51 10.21 3.54
C ILE A 68 -10.91 11.60 3.69
N ALA A 69 -10.33 12.16 2.61
CA ALA A 69 -9.77 13.51 2.63
C ALA A 69 -10.84 14.57 2.96
N THR A 70 -12.07 14.39 2.47
CA THR A 70 -13.19 15.28 2.76
C THR A 70 -13.61 15.17 4.23
N LEU A 71 -13.77 13.95 4.76
CA LEU A 71 -14.08 13.71 6.17
C LEU A 71 -13.04 14.33 7.11
N CYS A 72 -11.76 14.28 6.76
CA CYS A 72 -10.70 14.93 7.53
C CYS A 72 -10.84 16.47 7.56
N LYS A 73 -11.38 17.09 6.50
CA LYS A 73 -11.65 18.54 6.46
C LYS A 73 -12.87 18.92 7.28
N VAL A 74 -13.95 18.15 7.18
CA VAL A 74 -15.25 18.45 7.80
C VAL A 74 -15.40 17.84 9.20
N GLY A 75 -14.31 17.44 9.85
CA GLY A 75 -14.36 17.23 11.30
C GLY A 75 -13.77 15.95 11.86
N ALA A 76 -13.41 14.94 11.05
CA ALA A 76 -12.73 13.76 11.59
C ALA A 76 -11.38 14.11 12.25
N ALA A 77 -10.72 15.18 11.78
CA ALA A 77 -9.50 15.73 12.38
C ALA A 77 -9.74 16.95 13.29
N CYS A 78 -10.97 17.47 13.39
CA CYS A 78 -11.27 18.66 14.17
C CYS A 78 -11.49 18.29 15.65
N GLU A 79 -10.61 18.74 16.54
CA GLU A 79 -10.76 18.53 17.98
C GLU A 79 -12.08 19.11 18.51
N CYS A 80 -12.44 20.32 18.08
CA CYS A 80 -13.69 20.99 18.44
C CYS A 80 -14.94 20.17 18.05
N ALA A 81 -14.98 19.64 16.83
CA ALA A 81 -16.08 18.78 16.39
C ALA A 81 -16.16 17.49 17.22
N ARG A 82 -15.01 16.89 17.57
CA ARG A 82 -14.93 15.71 18.45
C ARG A 82 -15.36 15.99 19.89
N GLN A 83 -15.21 17.22 20.36
CA GLN A 83 -15.69 17.69 21.66
C GLN A 83 -17.15 18.19 21.61
N GLY A 84 -17.84 18.05 20.48
CA GLY A 84 -19.26 18.40 20.34
C GLY A 84 -19.55 19.91 20.19
N VAL A 85 -18.53 20.73 19.93
CA VAL A 85 -18.67 22.19 19.78
C VAL A 85 -18.76 22.66 18.31
N GLY A 86 -18.85 21.72 17.36
CA GLY A 86 -18.97 21.98 15.91
C GLY A 86 -17.64 22.06 15.16
N GLU A 87 -17.68 22.09 13.82
CA GLU A 87 -16.50 22.32 12.96
C GLU A 87 -15.91 23.71 13.24
N CYS A 88 -14.59 23.76 13.45
CA CYS A 88 -13.76 24.96 13.70
C CYS A 88 -14.23 25.99 14.76
N GLY A 89 -14.96 25.55 15.79
CA GLY A 89 -15.04 26.22 17.09
C GLY A 89 -15.69 27.60 17.08
N LEU A 90 -17.01 27.64 16.82
CA LEU A 90 -17.85 28.85 16.88
C LEU A 90 -17.43 29.94 15.88
N ARG A 91 -18.41 30.67 15.37
CA ARG A 91 -18.17 31.96 14.71
C ARG A 91 -17.56 32.95 15.69
#